data_AF-A0A7Y7X7N5-F1
#
_entry.id   AF-A0A7Y7X7N5-F1
#
_cell.length_a   1.000
_cell.length_b   1.000
_cell.length_c   1.000
_cell.angle_alpha   90.00
_cell.angle_beta   90.00
_cell.angle_gamma   90.00
#
_symmetry.space_group_name_H-M   'P 1'
#
loop_
_entity.id
_entity.type
_entity.pdbx_description
1 polymer ?
#
loop_
_entity_poly.entity_id
_entity_poly.type
_entity_poly.pdbx_seq_one_letter_code
_entity_poly.pdbx_strand_id
1 'polypeptide(L)'
;MTSTLAVSDILGPWSGDAPTGLIQRCREAWDTPLESLNDLMVATFLNQNIATKHLLIEAKRRMKDQERDESEYFDGQLLEAIERLQSGE
;
A
#
# COMPACT_ATOMS: atom_id res chain seq x y z
N MET A 1 19.03 3.33 7.75
CA MET A 1 18.04 2.86 8.74
C MET A 1 16.84 2.45 7.93
N THR A 2 16.57 1.15 7.83
CA THR A 2 15.34 0.61 7.25
C THR A 2 14.18 1.07 8.12
N SER A 3 13.23 1.78 7.53
CA SER A 3 12.10 2.34 8.26
C SER A 3 11.15 1.20 8.60
N THR A 4 10.94 0.94 9.89
CA THR A 4 10.05 -0.14 10.36
C THR A 4 8.58 0.25 10.36
N LEU A 5 8.22 1.42 9.84
CA LEU A 5 6.86 1.93 9.87
C LEU A 5 5.93 0.99 9.08
N ALA A 6 4.94 0.40 9.74
CA ALA A 6 3.88 -0.40 9.14
C ALA A 6 2.52 0.32 9.21
N VAL A 7 1.48 -0.27 8.62
CA VAL A 7 0.12 0.30 8.72
C VAL A 7 -0.37 0.22 10.17
N SER A 8 0.00 -0.83 10.91
CA SER A 8 -0.36 -0.98 12.32
C SER A 8 0.23 0.11 13.23
N ASP A 9 1.40 0.65 12.90
CA ASP A 9 1.96 1.80 13.64
C ASP A 9 1.19 3.10 13.40
N ILE A 10 0.50 3.20 12.26
CA ILE A 10 -0.23 4.42 11.83
C ILE A 10 -1.69 4.38 12.30
N LEU A 11 -2.35 3.24 12.14
CA LEU A 11 -3.79 3.07 12.38
C LEU A 11 -4.12 2.18 13.58
N GLY A 12 -3.10 1.58 14.21
CA GLY A 12 -3.26 0.59 15.28
C GLY A 12 -3.31 -0.86 14.77
N PRO A 13 -3.24 -1.84 15.68
CA PRO A 13 -3.29 -3.25 15.32
C PRO A 13 -4.60 -3.59 14.62
N TRP A 14 -4.56 -4.58 13.71
CA TRP A 14 -5.77 -5.06 13.04
C TRP A 14 -6.80 -5.56 14.08
N SER A 15 -8.07 -5.19 13.87
CA SER A 15 -9.17 -5.67 14.70
C SER A 15 -10.34 -6.16 13.85
N GLY A 16 -10.94 -7.29 14.24
CA GLY A 16 -12.11 -7.86 13.57
C GLY A 16 -11.78 -8.89 12.48
N ASP A 17 -12.84 -9.43 11.89
CA ASP A 17 -12.75 -10.51 10.91
C ASP A 17 -12.38 -10.00 9.51
N ALA A 18 -11.88 -10.92 8.68
CA ALA A 18 -11.50 -10.66 7.29
C ALA A 18 -12.30 -11.55 6.32
N PRO A 19 -13.59 -11.23 6.08
CA PRO A 19 -14.52 -12.14 5.41
C PRO A 19 -14.36 -12.22 3.88
N THR A 20 -13.59 -11.30 3.28
CA THR A 20 -13.35 -11.26 1.84
C THR A 20 -11.85 -11.36 1.56
N GLY A 21 -11.48 -11.86 0.38
CA GLY A 21 -10.07 -11.96 -0.02
C GLY A 21 -9.35 -10.61 -0.01
N LEU A 22 -10.05 -9.50 -0.32
CA LEU A 22 -9.48 -8.16 -0.24
C LEU A 22 -9.10 -7.78 1.19
N ILE A 23 -10.03 -7.98 2.13
CA ILE A 23 -9.81 -7.68 3.55
C ILE A 23 -8.74 -8.61 4.13
N GLN A 24 -8.74 -9.89 3.74
CA GLN A 24 -7.73 -10.86 4.14
C GLN A 24 -6.33 -10.42 3.71
N ARG A 25 -6.14 -10.01 2.45
CA ARG A 25 -4.84 -9.48 2.00
C ARG A 25 -4.41 -8.23 2.75
N CYS A 26 -5.35 -7.32 3.04
CA CYS A 26 -5.05 -6.13 3.84
C CYS A 26 -4.57 -6.52 5.24
N ARG A 27 -5.22 -7.49 5.88
CA ARG A 27 -4.83 -8.03 7.18
C ARG A 27 -3.46 -8.70 7.14
N GLU A 28 -3.19 -9.53 6.14
CA GLU A 28 -1.92 -10.26 5.99
C GLU A 28 -0.72 -9.31 5.81
N ALA A 29 -0.93 -8.16 5.17
CA ALA A 29 0.10 -7.15 4.95
C ALA A 29 0.12 -6.02 6.01
N TRP A 30 -0.75 -6.07 7.03
CA TRP A 30 -0.99 -4.96 7.95
C TRP A 30 0.23 -4.56 8.78
N ASP A 31 1.02 -5.55 9.20
CA ASP A 31 2.24 -5.39 10.00
C ASP A 31 3.52 -5.40 9.16
N THR A 32 3.39 -5.47 7.83
CA THR A 32 4.54 -5.39 6.93
C THR A 32 5.04 -3.94 6.86
N PRO A 33 6.36 -3.68 7.03
CA PRO A 33 6.92 -2.35 6.85
C PRO A 33 6.58 -1.78 5.47
N LEU A 34 6.25 -0.49 5.37
CA LEU A 34 5.82 0.14 4.13
C LEU A 34 6.85 -0.03 2.99
N GLU A 35 8.14 0.02 3.31
CA GLU A 35 9.24 -0.20 2.35
C GLU A 35 9.37 -1.66 1.88
N SER A 36 8.81 -2.61 2.65
CA SER A 36 8.83 -4.05 2.35
C SER A 36 7.55 -4.56 1.71
N LEU A 37 6.52 -3.72 1.57
CA LEU A 37 5.34 -4.06 0.77
C LEU A 37 5.73 -4.28 -0.70
N ASN A 38 4.95 -5.05 -1.44
CA ASN A 38 5.06 -5.09 -2.89
C ASN A 38 4.20 -3.99 -3.52
N ASP A 39 4.43 -3.67 -4.78
CA ASP A 39 3.72 -2.61 -5.50
C ASP A 39 2.21 -2.84 -5.53
N LEU A 40 1.79 -4.10 -5.68
CA LEU A 40 0.38 -4.49 -5.57
C LEU A 40 -0.24 -4.10 -4.22
N MET A 41 0.45 -4.35 -3.11
CA MET A 41 -0.08 -4.04 -1.78
C MET A 41 -0.08 -2.53 -1.52
N VAL A 42 0.92 -1.79 -2.00
CA VAL A 42 0.90 -0.33 -1.95
C VAL A 42 -0.30 0.21 -2.74
N ALA A 43 -0.52 -0.26 -3.97
CA ALA A 43 -1.68 0.13 -4.78
C ALA A 43 -3.00 -0.27 -4.12
N THR A 44 -3.06 -1.45 -3.51
CA THR A 44 -4.24 -1.95 -2.80
C THR A 44 -4.60 -1.05 -1.64
N PHE A 45 -3.64 -0.73 -0.76
CA PHE A 45 -3.92 0.13 0.38
C PHE A 45 -4.31 1.55 -0.03
N LEU A 46 -3.67 2.13 -1.05
CA LEU A 46 -4.07 3.42 -1.61
C LEU A 46 -5.51 3.40 -2.12
N ASN A 47 -5.89 2.37 -2.89
CA ASN A 47 -7.24 2.22 -3.42
C ASN A 47 -8.33 2.02 -2.34
N GLN A 48 -7.94 1.49 -1.18
CA GLN A 48 -8.82 1.31 -0.01
C GLN A 48 -8.78 2.50 0.96
N ASN A 49 -8.09 3.59 0.62
CA ASN A 49 -7.89 4.75 1.48
C ASN A 49 -7.22 4.44 2.83
N ILE A 50 -6.37 3.43 2.88
CA ILE A 50 -5.64 3.02 4.10
C ILE A 50 -4.31 3.77 4.15
N ALA A 51 -4.01 4.41 5.28
CA ALA A 51 -2.74 5.11 5.55
C ALA A 51 -2.22 6.00 4.40
N THR A 52 -3.13 6.62 3.64
CA THR A 52 -2.87 7.23 2.33
C THR A 52 -1.72 8.23 2.33
N LYS A 53 -1.61 9.08 3.35
CA LYS A 53 -0.53 10.08 3.45
C LYS A 53 0.86 9.44 3.43
N HIS A 54 1.05 8.35 4.18
CA HIS A 54 2.35 7.67 4.28
C HIS A 54 2.61 6.80 3.04
N LEU A 55 1.58 6.09 2.57
CA LEU A 55 1.68 5.26 1.39
C LEU A 55 1.89 6.06 0.10
N LEU A 56 1.35 7.28 -0.01
CA LEU A 56 1.62 8.14 -1.18
C LEU A 56 3.09 8.58 -1.24
N ILE A 57 3.73 8.81 -0.09
CA ILE A 57 5.16 9.13 -0.03
C ILE A 57 5.97 7.93 -0.52
N GLU A 58 5.65 6.75 0.01
CA GLU A 58 6.34 5.51 -0.34
C GLU A 58 6.11 5.13 -1.82
N ALA A 59 4.89 5.24 -2.32
CA ALA A 59 4.55 4.99 -3.71
C ALA A 59 5.34 5.90 -4.66
N LYS A 60 5.43 7.21 -4.35
CA LYS A 60 6.23 8.15 -5.14
C LYS A 60 7.73 7.84 -5.10
N ARG A 61 8.26 7.43 -3.94
CA ARG A 61 9.66 6.97 -3.81
C ARG A 61 9.91 5.76 -4.71
N ARG A 62 9.03 4.77 -4.68
CA ARG A 62 9.12 3.55 -5.51
C ARG A 62 9.12 3.87 -7.00
N MET A 63 8.20 4.71 -7.47
CA MET A 63 8.13 5.11 -8.88
C MET A 63 9.41 5.76 -9.40
N LYS A 64 10.20 6.38 -8.51
CA LYS A 64 11.40 7.10 -8.87
C LYS A 64 12.66 6.26 -8.74
N ASP A 65 12.79 5.52 -7.63
CA ASP A 65 14.06 4.99 -7.16
C ASP A 65 14.12 3.45 -7.13
N GLN A 66 13.00 2.75 -7.38
CA GLN A 66 12.91 1.29 -7.26
C GLN A 66 12.52 0.63 -8.58
N GLU A 67 13.15 -0.51 -8.88
CA GLU A 67 12.72 -1.38 -9.97
C GLU A 67 11.33 -1.95 -9.65
N ARG A 68 10.48 -2.07 -10.69
CA ARG A 68 9.12 -2.60 -10.52
C ARG A 68 9.20 -4.07 -10.15
N ASP A 69 8.47 -4.48 -9.12
CA ASP A 69 8.53 -5.85 -8.59
C ASP A 69 7.64 -6.87 -9.31
N GLU A 70 7.01 -6.45 -10.42
CA GLU A 70 6.09 -7.25 -11.26
C GLU A 70 4.89 -7.85 -10.51
N SER A 71 4.59 -7.37 -9.29
CA SER A 71 3.49 -7.90 -8.48
C SER A 71 2.11 -7.39 -8.89
N GLU A 72 2.04 -6.31 -9.68
CA GLU A 72 0.79 -5.71 -10.13
C GLU A 72 -0.08 -6.70 -10.92
N TYR A 73 -1.40 -6.56 -10.81
CA TYR A 73 -2.32 -7.36 -11.63
C TYR A 73 -2.33 -6.92 -13.10
N PHE A 74 -1.98 -5.66 -13.34
CA PHE A 74 -1.87 -5.06 -14.66
C PHE A 74 -0.84 -3.92 -14.63
N ASP A 75 -0.21 -3.67 -15.76
CA ASP A 75 0.83 -2.66 -15.89
C ASP A 75 0.31 -1.27 -15.51
N GLY A 76 0.97 -0.64 -14.54
CA GLY A 76 0.66 0.73 -14.13
C GLY A 76 -0.38 0.84 -13.02
N GLN A 77 -0.79 -0.28 -12.40
CA GLN A 77 -1.78 -0.29 -11.32
C GLN A 77 -1.43 0.66 -10.16
N LEU A 78 -0.17 0.71 -9.73
CA LEU A 78 0.29 1.60 -8.67
C LEU A 78 0.26 3.07 -9.11
N LEU A 79 0.60 3.35 -10.37
CA LEU A 79 0.52 4.71 -10.91
C LEU A 79 -0.93 5.20 -10.91
N GLU A 80 -1.86 4.38 -11.39
CA GLU A 80 -3.29 4.70 -11.38
C GLU A 80 -3.80 4.98 -9.96
N ALA A 81 -3.39 4.18 -8.98
CA ALA A 81 -3.75 4.39 -7.57
C ALA A 81 -3.21 5.72 -6.99
N ILE A 82 -1.99 6.13 -7.40
CA ILE A 82 -1.41 7.43 -7.03
C ILE A 82 -2.19 8.58 -7.65
N GLU A 83 -2.51 8.49 -8.94
CA GLU A 83 -3.21 9.53 -9.70
C GLU A 83 -4.61 9.76 -9.18
N ARG A 84 -5.37 8.68 -8.90
CA ARG A 84 -6.71 8.74 -8.30
C ARG A 84 -6.74 9.63 -7.05
N LEU A 85 -5.79 9.44 -6.13
CA LEU A 85 -5.73 10.20 -4.88
C LEU A 85 -5.26 11.65 -5.06
N GLN A 86 -4.61 11.98 -6.17
CA GLN A 86 -4.20 13.35 -6.50
C GLN A 86 -5.29 14.12 -7.23
N SER A 87 -6.09 13.43 -8.05
CA SER A 87 -7.20 14.01 -8.81
C SER A 87 -8.42 14.34 -7.94
N GLY A 88 -8.48 13.83 -6.70
CA GLY A 88 -9.53 14.16 -5.74
C GLY A 88 -10.91 13.54 -6.05
N GLU A 89 -10.95 12.51 -6.91
CA GLU A 89 -12.13 11.70 -7.23
C GLU A 89 -12.29 10.47 -6.31
#